data_AF-A0A916MU70-F1
#
_entry.id   AF-A0A916MU70-F1
#
_cell.length_a   1.000
_cell.length_b   1.000
_cell.length_c   1.000
_cell.angle_alpha   90.00
_cell.angle_beta   90.00
_cell.angle_gamma   90.00
#
_symmetry.space_group_name_H-M   'P 1'
#
loop_
_entity.id
_entity.type
_entity.pdbx_description
1 polymer ?
#
loop_
_entity_poly.entity_id
_entity_poly.type
_entity_poly.pdbx_seq_one_letter_code
_entity_poly.pdbx_strand_id
1 'polypeptide(L)'
;MSTIYPPQPPRGLAEFAEKVGLFTRRPPNALFSTEESIPLHATRLLLLLHLAGRPINQPRIEGRTKLAKLDFFVRYPQFLEKAARILSADKQLAQLQEVTKEGATVESHMIRYRYGPWDQKYYLVLAYLSGKALIDVRPQEGVDRYSLTYKGQELAVKLEAFSEFQILAVQSRIVGDLFGQRRGSWIKDFIYRHFPEVVRTPYNQIIVKADGNE
;
A
#
# COMPACT_ATOMS: atom_id res chain seq x y z
N MET A 1 8.03 -4.55 43.97
CA MET A 1 8.04 -4.74 42.51
C MET A 1 6.63 -4.49 42.01
N SER A 2 6.36 -3.32 41.43
CA SER A 2 5.03 -2.94 40.94
C SER A 2 5.07 -2.96 39.40
N THR A 3 4.30 -3.87 38.81
CA THR A 3 4.21 -4.05 37.36
C THR A 3 3.33 -2.95 36.76
N ILE A 4 3.94 -2.06 35.97
CA ILE A 4 3.25 -1.00 35.24
C ILE A 4 2.60 -1.63 34.00
N TYR A 5 1.27 -1.74 34.00
CA TYR A 5 0.51 -2.08 32.79
C TYR A 5 0.47 -0.86 31.84
N PRO A 6 0.56 -1.06 30.52
CA PRO A 6 0.42 0.04 29.57
C PRO A 6 -1.00 0.63 29.61
N PRO A 7 -1.15 1.93 29.32
CA PRO A 7 -2.44 2.61 29.35
C PRO A 7 -3.41 2.00 28.33
N GLN A 8 -4.65 1.78 28.79
CA GLN A 8 -5.74 1.31 27.95
C GLN A 8 -6.07 2.35 26.86
N PRO A 9 -6.39 1.92 25.63
CA PRO A 9 -6.76 2.84 24.55
C PRO A 9 -8.02 3.63 24.91
N PRO A 10 -8.13 4.89 24.45
CA PRO A 10 -9.24 5.78 24.80
C PRO A 10 -10.59 5.21 24.35
N ARG A 11 -11.59 5.35 25.22
CA ARG A 11 -12.95 4.76 25.16
C ARG A 11 -13.82 5.07 23.92
N GLY A 12 -13.30 5.72 22.87
CA GLY A 12 -14.08 6.12 21.68
C GLY A 12 -13.86 5.29 20.40
N LEU A 13 -12.75 4.55 20.28
CA LEU A 13 -12.40 3.84 19.04
C LEU A 13 -13.28 2.62 18.77
N ALA A 14 -13.61 1.87 19.82
CA ALA A 14 -14.47 0.68 19.72
C ALA A 14 -15.91 1.06 19.33
N GLU A 15 -16.45 2.11 19.95
CA GLU A 15 -17.83 2.57 19.72
C GLU A 15 -17.99 3.20 18.33
N PHE A 16 -16.97 3.90 17.84
CA PHE A 16 -16.93 4.41 16.47
C PHE A 16 -16.90 3.25 15.45
N ALA A 17 -16.05 2.25 15.68
CA ALA A 17 -15.91 1.08 14.81
C ALA A 17 -17.18 0.21 14.74
N GLU A 18 -17.91 0.09 15.86
CA GLU A 18 -19.18 -0.63 15.93
C GLU A 18 -20.27 0.11 15.14
N LYS A 19 -20.40 1.43 15.31
CA LYS A 19 -21.39 2.27 14.58
C LYS A 19 -21.20 2.28 13.06
N VAL A 20 -19.97 2.09 12.56
CA VAL A 20 -19.70 2.03 11.11
C VAL A 20 -19.71 0.62 10.52
N GLY A 21 -20.13 -0.38 11.32
CA GLY A 21 -20.28 -1.77 10.89
C GLY A 21 -18.96 -2.44 10.50
N LEU A 22 -17.85 -2.10 11.18
CA LEU A 22 -16.53 -2.71 10.92
C LEU A 22 -16.32 -4.07 11.59
N PHE A 23 -17.23 -4.51 12.46
CA PHE A 23 -17.19 -5.83 13.09
C PHE A 23 -18.51 -6.58 12.93
N THR A 24 -18.59 -7.42 11.89
CA THR A 24 -19.54 -8.55 11.91
C THR A 24 -19.00 -9.62 12.85
N ARG A 25 -19.86 -10.15 13.72
CA ARG A 25 -19.59 -11.19 14.74
C ARG A 25 -18.35 -12.04 14.44
N ARG A 26 -17.30 -11.82 15.24
CA ARG A 26 -16.01 -12.53 15.18
C ARG A 26 -16.24 -14.03 15.45
N PRO A 27 -15.92 -14.95 14.52
CA PRO A 27 -15.79 -16.35 14.90
C PRO A 27 -14.62 -16.48 15.89
N PRO A 28 -14.77 -17.21 17.00
CA PRO A 28 -13.72 -17.38 17.98
C PRO A 28 -12.59 -18.20 17.34
N ASN A 29 -11.49 -17.51 16.97
CA ASN A 29 -10.19 -18.01 16.46
C ASN A 29 -9.76 -17.63 15.03
N ALA A 30 -10.46 -16.75 14.31
CA ALA A 30 -9.86 -16.15 13.10
C ALA A 30 -9.06 -14.89 13.48
N LEU A 31 -7.77 -15.04 13.78
CA LEU A 31 -6.82 -13.95 13.59
C LEU A 31 -6.65 -13.83 12.08
N PHE A 32 -7.36 -12.92 11.42
CA PHE A 32 -7.10 -12.67 10.00
C PHE A 32 -5.63 -12.27 9.87
N SER A 33 -4.87 -13.03 9.09
CA SER A 33 -3.55 -12.60 8.65
C SER A 33 -3.70 -11.29 7.86
N THR A 34 -2.64 -10.47 7.82
CA THR A 34 -2.59 -9.27 6.95
C THR A 34 -3.02 -9.60 5.52
N GLU A 35 -2.65 -10.79 5.05
CA GLU A 35 -3.03 -11.36 3.75
C GLU A 35 -4.53 -11.40 3.46
N GLU A 36 -5.37 -11.70 4.46
CA GLU A 36 -6.81 -11.92 4.30
C GLU A 36 -7.66 -10.69 4.66
N SER A 37 -7.05 -9.69 5.31
CA SER A 37 -7.80 -8.54 5.84
C SER A 37 -8.06 -7.47 4.80
N ILE A 38 -9.26 -7.48 4.20
CA ILE A 38 -9.72 -6.42 3.29
C ILE A 38 -9.57 -5.01 3.87
N PRO A 39 -9.91 -4.74 5.15
CA PRO A 39 -9.68 -3.42 5.75
C PRO A 39 -8.21 -2.98 5.75
N LEU A 40 -7.26 -3.89 5.99
CA LEU A 40 -5.83 -3.53 5.97
C LEU A 40 -5.36 -3.20 4.54
N HIS A 41 -5.76 -4.01 3.56
CA HIS A 41 -5.49 -3.73 2.14
C HIS A 41 -6.12 -2.40 1.69
N ALA A 42 -7.34 -2.11 2.16
CA ALA A 42 -8.05 -0.87 1.88
C ALA A 42 -7.33 0.35 2.47
N THR A 43 -6.88 0.26 3.73
CA THR A 43 -6.08 1.30 4.40
C THR A 43 -4.81 1.61 3.62
N ARG A 44 -4.05 0.59 3.20
CA ARG A 44 -2.83 0.76 2.40
C ARG A 44 -3.12 1.46 1.07
N LEU A 45 -4.18 1.05 0.35
CA LEU A 45 -4.54 1.73 -0.91
C LEU A 45 -5.03 3.18 -0.70
N LEU A 46 -5.70 3.49 0.42
CA LEU A 46 -6.08 4.86 0.76
C LEU A 46 -4.85 5.74 1.02
N LEU A 47 -3.91 5.26 1.83
CA LEU A 47 -2.64 5.96 2.10
C LEU A 47 -1.83 6.14 0.82
N LEU A 48 -1.76 5.10 -0.01
CA LEU A 48 -1.07 5.17 -1.30
C LEU A 48 -1.72 6.21 -2.23
N LEU A 49 -3.05 6.21 -2.38
CA LEU A 49 -3.74 7.23 -3.16
C LEU A 49 -3.47 8.64 -2.62
N HIS A 50 -3.55 8.81 -1.30
CA HIS A 50 -3.35 10.08 -0.61
C HIS A 50 -1.94 10.64 -0.82
N LEU A 51 -0.91 9.81 -0.65
CA LEU A 51 0.49 10.25 -0.60
C LEU A 51 1.21 10.14 -1.95
N ALA A 52 0.84 9.17 -2.78
CA ALA A 52 1.45 8.94 -4.10
C ALA A 52 0.61 9.43 -5.28
N GLY A 53 -0.67 9.74 -5.07
CA GLY A 53 -1.53 10.33 -6.09
C GLY A 53 -1.01 11.69 -6.57
N ARG A 54 -1.20 11.98 -7.86
CA ARG A 54 -0.80 13.26 -8.46
C ARG A 54 -1.91 13.82 -9.35
N PRO A 55 -2.07 15.16 -9.40
CA PRO A 55 -1.33 16.19 -8.67
C PRO A 55 -1.67 16.20 -7.17
N ILE A 56 -0.81 16.79 -6.34
CA ILE A 56 -0.90 16.71 -4.85
C ILE A 56 -2.22 17.30 -4.32
N ASN A 57 -2.72 18.38 -4.92
CA ASN A 57 -3.96 19.05 -4.52
C ASN A 57 -5.24 18.27 -4.90
N GLN A 58 -5.13 17.31 -5.83
CA GLN A 58 -6.23 16.45 -6.24
C GLN A 58 -5.67 15.05 -6.53
N PRO A 59 -5.29 14.32 -5.46
CA PRO A 59 -4.54 13.08 -5.61
C PRO A 59 -5.35 12.04 -6.37
N ARG A 60 -4.78 11.59 -7.49
CA ARG A 60 -5.35 10.52 -8.31
C ARG A 60 -4.26 9.64 -8.89
N ILE A 61 -4.64 8.41 -9.24
CA ILE A 61 -3.81 7.46 -9.97
C ILE A 61 -4.58 7.02 -11.22
N GLU A 62 -3.95 7.18 -12.37
CA GLU A 62 -4.52 6.80 -13.67
C GLU A 62 -4.02 5.39 -14.04
N GLY A 63 -4.97 4.46 -14.13
CA GLY A 63 -4.75 3.09 -14.55
C GLY A 63 -4.46 2.12 -13.42
N ARG A 64 -5.22 1.04 -13.39
CA ARG A 64 -5.08 -0.05 -12.39
C ARG A 64 -3.68 -0.67 -12.41
N THR A 65 -3.06 -0.74 -13.59
CA THR A 65 -1.69 -1.25 -13.74
C THR A 65 -0.66 -0.35 -13.08
N LYS A 66 -0.86 0.99 -13.09
CA LYS A 66 0.01 1.92 -12.37
C LYS A 66 -0.20 1.75 -10.87
N LEU A 67 -1.47 1.72 -10.42
CA LEU A 67 -1.81 1.48 -9.01
C LEU A 67 -1.15 0.21 -8.45
N ALA A 68 -1.26 -0.92 -9.17
CA ALA A 68 -0.65 -2.19 -8.77
C ALA A 68 0.88 -2.12 -8.63
N LYS A 69 1.55 -1.37 -9.50
CA LYS A 69 3.01 -1.23 -9.46
C LYS A 69 3.49 -0.30 -8.37
N LEU A 70 2.75 0.76 -8.08
CA LEU A 70 3.04 1.63 -6.94
C LEU A 70 2.84 0.86 -5.63
N ASP A 71 1.77 0.08 -5.53
CA ASP A 71 1.48 -0.73 -4.36
C ASP A 71 2.51 -1.84 -4.13
N PHE A 72 3.03 -2.43 -5.21
CA PHE A 72 4.13 -3.38 -5.12
C PHE A 72 5.32 -2.81 -4.33
N PHE A 73 5.70 -1.55 -4.57
CA PHE A 73 6.80 -0.93 -3.84
C PHE A 73 6.46 -0.64 -2.38
N VAL A 74 5.19 -0.38 -2.05
CA VAL A 74 4.76 -0.24 -0.66
C VAL A 74 4.85 -1.58 0.08
N ARG A 75 4.33 -2.66 -0.53
CA ARG A 75 4.31 -4.00 0.09
C ARG A 75 5.68 -4.64 0.21
N TYR A 76 6.61 -4.30 -0.69
CA TYR A 76 7.94 -4.87 -0.76
C TYR A 76 9.02 -3.79 -0.53
N PRO A 77 9.24 -3.37 0.72
CA PRO A 77 10.19 -2.31 1.08
C PRO A 77 11.61 -2.55 0.55
N GLN A 78 12.06 -3.80 0.45
CA GLN A 78 13.37 -4.15 -0.12
C GLN A 78 13.52 -3.73 -1.59
N PHE A 79 12.45 -3.84 -2.38
CA PHE A 79 12.47 -3.39 -3.78
C PHE A 79 12.41 -1.86 -3.85
N LEU A 80 11.72 -1.22 -2.91
CA LEU A 80 11.70 0.24 -2.78
C LEU A 80 13.07 0.80 -2.40
N GLU A 81 13.78 0.18 -1.46
CA GLU A 81 15.16 0.55 -1.11
C GLU A 81 16.10 0.43 -2.32
N LYS A 82 16.04 -0.70 -3.03
CA LYS A 82 16.84 -0.93 -4.24
C LYS A 82 16.49 0.09 -5.33
N ALA A 83 15.21 0.43 -5.49
CA ALA A 83 14.80 1.49 -6.41
C ALA A 83 15.34 2.87 -6.02
N ALA A 84 15.30 3.22 -4.74
CA ALA A 84 15.84 4.49 -4.23
C ALA A 84 17.36 4.60 -4.51
N ARG A 85 18.12 3.51 -4.31
CA ARG A 85 19.56 3.45 -4.66
C ARG A 85 19.79 3.68 -6.15
N ILE A 86 19.04 2.98 -7.01
CA ILE A 86 19.17 3.07 -8.48
C ILE A 86 18.84 4.48 -8.99
N LEU A 87 17.90 5.16 -8.34
CA LEU A 87 17.48 6.52 -8.69
C LEU A 87 18.30 7.61 -7.99
N SER A 88 19.36 7.24 -7.25
CA SER A 88 20.20 8.16 -6.47
C SER A 88 19.39 9.06 -5.53
N ALA A 89 18.37 8.48 -4.89
CA ALA A 89 17.44 9.16 -4.00
C ALA A 89 17.86 9.00 -2.52
N ASP A 90 19.03 9.52 -2.17
CA ASP A 90 19.69 9.28 -0.89
C ASP A 90 18.85 9.71 0.32
N LYS A 91 18.11 10.82 0.19
CA LYS A 91 17.19 11.31 1.22
C LYS A 91 16.08 10.30 1.51
N GLN A 92 15.43 9.80 0.45
CA GLN A 92 14.37 8.81 0.57
C GLN A 92 14.90 7.48 1.09
N LEU A 93 16.11 7.09 0.67
CA LEU A 93 16.75 5.87 1.15
C LEU A 93 17.02 5.94 2.66
N ALA A 94 17.60 7.04 3.15
CA ALA A 94 17.85 7.24 4.58
C ALA A 94 16.55 7.19 5.40
N GLN A 95 15.49 7.85 4.91
CA GLN A 95 14.18 7.84 5.56
C GLN A 95 13.54 6.45 5.59
N LEU A 96 13.68 5.67 4.51
CA LEU A 96 13.18 4.31 4.45
C LEU A 96 13.92 3.41 5.43
N GLN A 97 15.25 3.48 5.44
CA GLN A 97 16.10 2.71 6.34
C GLN A 97 15.83 3.02 7.81
N GLU A 98 15.44 4.25 8.15
CA GLU A 98 15.07 4.63 9.51
C GLU A 98 13.80 3.93 9.98
N VAL A 99 12.77 3.84 9.13
CA VAL A 99 11.50 3.21 9.49
C VAL A 99 11.51 1.69 9.33
N THR A 100 12.50 1.13 8.63
CA THR A 100 12.66 -0.32 8.43
C THR A 100 13.72 -0.99 9.32
N LYS A 101 14.35 -0.24 10.26
CA LYS A 101 15.44 -0.75 11.13
C LYS A 101 15.11 -2.05 11.87
N GLU A 102 13.85 -2.27 12.24
CA GLU A 102 13.39 -3.44 13.00
C GLU A 102 13.08 -4.66 12.12
N GLY A 103 13.38 -4.59 10.82
CA GLY A 103 13.12 -5.64 9.85
C GLY A 103 11.88 -5.32 9.02
N ALA A 104 12.10 -4.90 7.78
CA ALA A 104 11.02 -4.68 6.83
C ALA A 104 10.40 -6.02 6.43
N THR A 105 9.20 -6.33 6.91
CA THR A 105 8.44 -7.50 6.48
C THR A 105 7.58 -7.16 5.27
N VAL A 106 7.40 -8.15 4.40
CA VAL A 106 6.41 -8.04 3.33
C VAL A 106 5.03 -8.06 3.97
N GLU A 107 4.24 -7.00 3.78
CA GLU A 107 2.91 -6.86 4.40
C GLU A 107 1.94 -7.92 3.89
N SER A 108 1.86 -8.04 2.57
CA SER A 108 1.09 -9.06 1.88
C SER A 108 1.70 -9.38 0.51
N HIS A 109 1.73 -10.66 0.20
CA HIS A 109 2.33 -11.19 -1.01
C HIS A 109 1.51 -10.86 -2.26
N MET A 110 2.24 -10.48 -3.31
CA MET A 110 1.73 -10.35 -4.67
C MET A 110 2.19 -11.54 -5.51
N ILE A 111 1.40 -11.88 -6.52
CA ILE A 111 1.76 -12.86 -7.54
C ILE A 111 2.36 -12.18 -8.77
N ARG A 112 3.14 -12.94 -9.54
CA ARG A 112 3.50 -12.54 -10.89
C ARG A 112 2.36 -12.82 -11.86
N TYR A 113 1.81 -11.79 -12.49
CA TYR A 113 0.73 -11.93 -13.47
C TYR A 113 1.00 -11.08 -14.71
N ARG A 114 0.90 -11.65 -15.92
CA ARG A 114 1.07 -11.02 -17.27
C ARG A 114 2.08 -9.87 -17.35
N TYR A 115 1.73 -8.67 -16.87
CA TYR A 115 2.53 -7.44 -16.94
C TYR A 115 3.22 -7.00 -15.63
N GLY A 116 3.41 -7.89 -14.65
CA GLY A 116 4.25 -7.66 -13.47
C GLY A 116 3.62 -8.16 -12.16
N PRO A 117 3.93 -7.52 -11.01
CA PRO A 117 3.30 -7.83 -9.74
C PRO A 117 1.80 -7.53 -9.77
N TRP A 118 1.00 -8.42 -9.19
CA TRP A 118 -0.44 -8.33 -9.16
C TRP A 118 -1.02 -8.95 -7.88
N ASP A 119 -2.18 -8.45 -7.46
CA ASP A 119 -2.97 -9.05 -6.41
C ASP A 119 -4.41 -9.24 -6.91
N GLN A 120 -4.92 -10.47 -6.85
CA GLN A 120 -6.29 -10.77 -7.28
C GLN A 120 -7.34 -10.04 -6.44
N LYS A 121 -7.00 -9.68 -5.20
CA LYS A 121 -7.91 -8.99 -4.27
C LYS A 121 -8.20 -7.55 -4.66
N TYR A 122 -7.47 -6.97 -5.62
CA TYR A 122 -7.66 -5.58 -6.05
C TYR A 122 -9.11 -5.23 -6.36
N TYR A 123 -9.82 -6.11 -7.07
CA TYR A 123 -11.22 -5.86 -7.41
C TYR A 123 -12.10 -5.76 -6.16
N LEU A 124 -11.89 -6.67 -5.19
CA LEU A 124 -12.64 -6.69 -3.95
C LEU A 124 -12.31 -5.49 -3.07
N VAL A 125 -11.03 -5.13 -2.94
CA VAL A 125 -10.59 -3.97 -2.14
C VAL A 125 -11.07 -2.66 -2.76
N LEU A 126 -11.00 -2.51 -4.08
CA LEU A 126 -11.51 -1.32 -4.78
C LEU A 126 -13.03 -1.22 -4.69
N ALA A 127 -13.76 -2.33 -4.81
CA ALA A 127 -15.20 -2.38 -4.61
C ALA A 127 -15.58 -2.01 -3.16
N TYR A 128 -14.83 -2.52 -2.17
CA TYR A 128 -15.00 -2.17 -0.76
C TYR A 128 -14.81 -0.66 -0.52
N LEU A 129 -13.74 -0.07 -1.02
CA LEU A 129 -13.46 1.36 -0.91
C LEU A 129 -14.53 2.22 -1.59
N SER A 130 -14.96 1.81 -2.79
CA SER A 130 -16.00 2.51 -3.55
C SER A 130 -17.35 2.41 -2.86
N GLY A 131 -17.73 1.23 -2.36
CA GLY A 131 -18.97 0.99 -1.62
C GLY A 131 -19.04 1.74 -0.28
N LYS A 132 -17.89 2.02 0.34
CA LYS A 132 -17.78 2.89 1.53
C LYS A 132 -17.73 4.39 1.19
N ALA A 133 -17.80 4.74 -0.10
CA ALA A 133 -17.67 6.08 -0.65
C ALA A 133 -16.36 6.78 -0.27
N LEU A 134 -15.26 6.02 -0.19
CA LEU A 134 -13.92 6.54 0.15
C LEU A 134 -13.10 6.85 -1.10
N ILE A 135 -13.38 6.16 -2.21
CA ILE A 135 -12.79 6.47 -3.51
C ILE A 135 -13.89 6.66 -4.55
N ASP A 136 -13.52 7.39 -5.60
CA ASP A 136 -14.26 7.48 -6.85
C ASP A 136 -13.42 6.81 -7.94
N VAL A 137 -14.07 5.98 -8.76
CA VAL A 137 -13.47 5.27 -9.89
C VAL A 137 -14.20 5.68 -11.14
N ARG A 138 -13.57 6.49 -11.99
CA ARG A 138 -14.17 6.99 -13.23
C ARG A 138 -13.40 6.51 -14.44
N PRO A 139 -14.06 5.99 -15.48
CA PRO A 139 -13.40 5.75 -16.76
C PRO A 139 -13.03 7.11 -17.37
N GLN A 140 -11.79 7.26 -17.82
CA GLN A 140 -11.34 8.42 -18.57
C GLN A 140 -10.49 7.94 -19.76
N GLU A 141 -10.91 8.25 -20.98
CA GLU A 141 -10.13 7.95 -22.20
C GLU A 141 -9.68 6.47 -22.30
N GLY A 142 -10.52 5.55 -21.80
CA GLY A 142 -10.23 4.11 -21.80
C GLY A 142 -9.37 3.61 -20.64
N VAL A 143 -9.03 4.47 -19.66
CA VAL A 143 -8.26 4.13 -18.46
C VAL A 143 -9.04 4.54 -17.20
N ASP A 144 -9.17 3.63 -16.25
CA ASP A 144 -9.79 3.94 -14.96
C ASP A 144 -8.93 4.94 -14.16
N ARG A 145 -9.56 6.03 -13.72
CA ARG A 145 -9.00 7.00 -12.78
C ARG A 145 -9.49 6.67 -11.38
N TYR A 146 -8.56 6.51 -10.44
CA TYR A 146 -8.84 6.30 -9.03
C TYR A 146 -8.51 7.59 -8.25
N SER A 147 -9.48 8.14 -7.53
CA SER A 147 -9.32 9.36 -6.73
C SER A 147 -9.98 9.22 -5.37
N LEU A 148 -9.49 9.94 -4.37
CA LEU A 148 -10.16 10.02 -3.07
C LEU A 148 -11.42 10.89 -3.17
N THR A 149 -12.48 10.48 -2.47
CA THR A 149 -13.59 11.38 -2.15
C THR A 149 -13.18 12.33 -1.01
N TYR A 150 -14.01 13.31 -0.67
CA TYR A 150 -13.79 14.13 0.53
C TYR A 150 -13.67 13.26 1.80
N LYS A 151 -14.59 12.30 1.96
CA LYS A 151 -14.59 11.34 3.07
C LYS A 151 -13.34 10.46 3.07
N GLY A 152 -12.89 10.02 1.90
CA GLY A 152 -11.65 9.25 1.75
C GLY A 152 -10.41 10.05 2.12
N GLN A 153 -10.36 11.31 1.71
CA GLN A 153 -9.28 12.23 2.04
C GLN A 153 -9.20 12.50 3.54
N GLU A 154 -10.32 12.80 4.20
CA GLU A 154 -10.36 12.99 5.66
C GLU A 154 -9.89 11.73 6.41
N LEU A 155 -10.33 10.56 5.96
CA LEU A 155 -9.93 9.30 6.57
C LEU A 155 -8.43 9.04 6.35
N ALA A 156 -7.90 9.29 5.15
CA ALA A 156 -6.49 9.08 4.85
C ALA A 156 -5.59 9.97 5.72
N VAL A 157 -5.96 11.24 5.94
CA VAL A 157 -5.25 12.16 6.85
C VAL A 157 -5.25 11.63 8.29
N LYS A 158 -6.38 11.09 8.77
CA LYS A 158 -6.45 10.47 10.09
C LYS A 158 -5.58 9.22 10.18
N LEU A 159 -5.60 8.38 9.14
CA LEU A 159 -4.78 7.17 9.06
C LEU A 159 -3.29 7.49 9.09
N GLU A 160 -2.86 8.52 8.37
CA GLU A 160 -1.47 8.99 8.37
C GLU A 160 -0.99 9.44 9.75
N ALA A 161 -1.88 9.96 10.59
CA ALA A 161 -1.54 10.43 11.94
C ALA A 161 -1.39 9.30 12.98
N PHE A 162 -1.88 8.09 12.71
CA PHE A 162 -1.76 6.96 13.63
C PHE A 162 -0.36 6.34 13.57
N SER A 163 0.21 6.02 14.73
CA SER A 163 1.56 5.44 14.82
C SER A 163 1.63 4.06 14.14
N GLU A 164 0.54 3.30 14.20
CA GLU A 164 0.40 1.97 13.61
C GLU A 164 0.54 1.96 12.09
N PHE A 165 0.31 3.10 11.43
CA PHE A 165 0.41 3.23 9.97
C PHE A 165 1.61 4.05 9.50
N GLN A 166 2.52 4.45 10.39
CA GLN A 166 3.66 5.31 10.03
C GLN A 166 4.56 4.67 8.98
N ILE A 167 4.86 3.38 9.12
CA ILE A 167 5.70 2.65 8.14
C ILE A 167 5.03 2.69 6.75
N LEU A 168 3.74 2.36 6.67
CA LEU A 168 2.98 2.40 5.42
C LEU A 168 2.88 3.81 4.84
N ALA A 169 2.70 4.83 5.67
CA ALA A 169 2.64 6.22 5.25
C ALA A 169 3.98 6.68 4.67
N VAL A 170 5.10 6.40 5.35
CA VAL A 170 6.44 6.74 4.86
C VAL A 170 6.75 6.03 3.55
N GLN A 171 6.50 4.73 3.46
CA GLN A 171 6.67 3.96 2.22
C GLN A 171 5.82 4.54 1.08
N SER A 172 4.54 4.82 1.33
CA SER A 172 3.62 5.41 0.34
C SER A 172 4.08 6.78 -0.14
N ARG A 173 4.60 7.62 0.75
CA ARG A 173 5.17 8.93 0.41
C ARG A 173 6.40 8.79 -0.48
N ILE A 174 7.33 7.93 -0.11
CA ILE A 174 8.55 7.66 -0.89
C ILE A 174 8.19 7.12 -2.28
N VAL A 175 7.21 6.20 -2.37
CA VAL A 175 6.67 5.73 -3.65
C VAL A 175 6.12 6.90 -4.47
N GLY A 176 5.39 7.81 -3.83
CA GLY A 176 4.89 9.04 -4.45
C GLY A 176 6.00 9.96 -4.98
N ASP A 177 7.07 10.14 -4.23
CA ASP A 177 8.20 10.98 -4.59
C ASP A 177 8.98 10.41 -5.77
N LEU A 178 9.25 9.09 -5.76
CA LEU A 178 10.03 8.43 -6.80
C LEU A 178 9.22 8.22 -8.10
N PHE A 179 7.94 7.87 -7.97
CA PHE A 179 7.16 7.32 -9.08
C PHE A 179 5.84 8.03 -9.36
N GLY A 180 5.33 8.90 -8.48
CA GLY A 180 3.99 9.50 -8.60
C GLY A 180 3.77 10.23 -9.93
N GLN A 181 4.78 10.97 -10.41
CA GLN A 181 4.75 11.69 -11.68
C GLN A 181 5.10 10.83 -12.90
N ARG A 182 5.59 9.60 -12.70
CA ARG A 182 5.99 8.71 -13.80
C ARG A 182 4.75 8.03 -14.40
N ARG A 183 4.81 7.74 -15.71
CA ARG A 183 3.76 6.96 -16.40
C ARG A 183 3.84 5.50 -15.98
N GLY A 184 2.70 4.79 -16.04
CA GLY A 184 2.65 3.35 -15.71
C GLY A 184 3.58 2.49 -16.58
N SER A 185 3.77 2.86 -17.85
CA SER A 185 4.72 2.21 -18.77
C SER A 185 6.16 2.36 -18.30
N TRP A 186 6.56 3.57 -17.88
CA TRP A 186 7.89 3.82 -17.36
C TRP A 186 8.19 2.96 -16.12
N ILE A 187 7.24 2.87 -15.19
CA ILE A 187 7.39 2.05 -13.97
C ILE A 187 7.48 0.55 -14.33
N LYS A 188 6.70 0.10 -15.31
CA LYS A 188 6.78 -1.27 -15.85
C LYS A 188 8.19 -1.56 -16.37
N ASP A 189 8.72 -0.70 -17.23
CA ASP A 189 10.03 -0.89 -17.85
C ASP A 189 11.16 -0.81 -16.82
N PHE A 190 11.01 0.06 -15.81
CA PHE A 190 11.92 0.12 -14.65
C PHE A 190 11.96 -1.20 -13.89
N ILE A 191 10.80 -1.77 -13.54
CA ILE A 191 10.72 -3.08 -12.86
C ILE A 191 11.37 -4.17 -13.73
N TYR A 192 11.09 -4.17 -15.03
CA TYR A 192 11.63 -5.20 -15.93
C TYR A 192 13.14 -5.16 -16.05
N ARG A 193 13.71 -3.95 -16.05
CA ARG A 193 15.15 -3.75 -16.16
C ARG A 193 15.89 -4.09 -14.87
N HIS A 194 15.35 -3.69 -13.71
CA HIS A 194 16.10 -3.67 -12.46
C HIS A 194 15.72 -4.77 -11.46
N PHE A 195 14.57 -5.41 -11.65
CA PHE A 195 14.09 -6.51 -10.82
C PHE A 195 13.78 -7.75 -11.67
N PRO A 196 14.78 -8.33 -12.36
CA PRO A 196 14.60 -9.53 -13.16
C PRO A 196 14.02 -10.69 -12.34
N GLU A 197 14.28 -10.76 -11.04
CA GLU A 197 13.71 -11.70 -10.08
C GLU A 197 12.17 -11.67 -10.08
N VAL A 198 11.56 -10.48 -10.13
CA VAL A 198 10.11 -10.30 -10.21
C VAL A 198 9.57 -10.80 -11.55
N VAL A 199 10.32 -10.57 -12.63
CA VAL A 199 9.89 -10.94 -13.99
C VAL A 199 10.01 -12.45 -14.21
N ARG A 200 11.06 -13.07 -13.65
CA ARG A 200 11.38 -14.50 -13.76
C ARG A 200 10.50 -15.38 -12.89
N THR A 201 9.85 -14.83 -11.86
CA THR A 201 8.84 -15.57 -11.09
C THR A 201 7.82 -16.21 -12.06
N PRO A 202 7.52 -17.51 -11.94
CA PRO A 202 6.51 -18.13 -12.79
C PRO A 202 5.14 -17.44 -12.66
N TYR A 203 4.33 -17.49 -13.72
CA TYR A 203 2.99 -16.91 -13.66
C TYR A 203 2.17 -17.55 -12.54
N ASN A 204 1.39 -16.71 -11.85
CA ASN A 204 0.55 -17.05 -10.71
C ASN A 204 1.31 -17.57 -9.48
N GLN A 205 2.63 -17.39 -9.42
CA GLN A 205 3.40 -17.66 -8.22
C GLN A 205 3.70 -16.39 -7.43
N ILE A 206 3.86 -16.56 -6.13
CA ILE A 206 4.22 -15.49 -5.20
C ILE A 206 5.58 -14.93 -5.58
N ILE A 207 5.67 -13.61 -5.63
CA ILE A 207 6.94 -12.92 -5.76
C ILE A 207 7.60 -12.98 -4.39
N VAL A 208 8.69 -13.75 -4.34
CA VAL A 208 9.59 -13.83 -3.19
C VAL A 208 10.77 -12.90 -3.37
N LYS A 209 11.41 -12.53 -2.27
CA LYS A 209 12.73 -11.90 -2.33
C LYS A 209 13.67 -12.89 -3.03
N ALA A 210 14.53 -12.42 -3.93
CA ALA A 210 15.68 -13.23 -4.32
C ALA A 210 16.58 -13.34 -3.10
N ASP A 211 16.74 -14.54 -2.55
CA ASP A 211 17.77 -14.79 -1.55
C ASP A 211 19.10 -14.33 -2.13
N GLY A 212 19.80 -13.49 -1.36
CA GLY A 212 21.04 -12.88 -1.80
C GLY A 212 22.10 -13.95 -1.98
N ASN A 213 22.37 -14.31 -3.23
CA ASN A 213 23.72 -14.66 -3.65
C ASN A 213 24.37 -13.38 -4.16
N GLU A 214 24.93 -12.62 -3.24
CA GLU A 214 26.14 -11.81 -3.48
C GLU A 214 27.25 -12.38 -2.60
#